data_AF-A0A6G7EI60-F1
#
_entry.id   AF-A0A6G7EI60-F1
#
_cell.length_a   1.000
_cell.length_b   1.000
_cell.length_c   1.000
_cell.angle_alpha   90.00
_cell.angle_beta   90.00
_cell.angle_gamma   90.00
#
_symmetry.space_group_name_H-M   'P 1'
#
loop_
_entity.id
_entity.type
_entity.pdbx_description
1 polymer ?
#
loop_
_entity_poly.entity_id
_entity_poly.type
_entity_poly.pdbx_seq_one_letter_code
_entity_poly.pdbx_strand_id
1 'polypeptide(L)'
;MRQATARSQEALPRDNDRTSPPRLAALTTAWPPHILRQEDVAANGAEMFATTHGGFERLAPIYRNALIDTRHSCVPMDWYLQPHSFAERNDLFLEHAVALMAESTTSALEQAG
;
A
#
# COMPACT_ATOMS: atom_id res chain seq x y z
N MET A 1 18.92 48.68 31.37
CA MET A 1 19.54 47.92 30.26
C MET A 1 19.80 46.51 30.79
N ARG A 2 18.97 45.53 30.42
CA ARG A 2 18.96 44.17 31.01
C ARG A 2 20.08 43.32 30.40
N GLN A 3 20.96 42.76 31.24
CA GLN A 3 21.93 41.75 30.81
C GLN A 3 21.19 40.43 30.56
N ALA A 4 21.24 39.94 29.32
CA ALA A 4 20.76 38.61 28.96
C ALA A 4 21.82 37.59 29.38
N THR A 5 21.56 36.87 30.46
CA THR A 5 22.34 35.71 30.89
C THR A 5 22.19 34.60 29.84
N ALA A 6 23.26 34.30 29.11
CA ALA A 6 23.32 33.20 28.18
C ALA A 6 23.10 31.88 28.95
N ARG A 7 22.00 31.18 28.66
CA ARG A 7 21.81 29.79 29.11
C ARG A 7 22.83 28.93 28.39
N SER A 8 23.76 28.36 29.15
CA SER A 8 24.61 27.26 28.73
C SER A 8 23.72 26.15 28.16
N GLN A 9 23.85 25.87 26.85
CA GLN A 9 23.30 24.64 26.30
C GLN A 9 24.15 23.49 26.85
N GLU A 10 23.61 22.76 27.82
CA GLU A 10 24.11 21.44 28.20
C GLU A 10 23.98 20.55 26.95
N ALA A 11 25.10 20.29 26.28
CA ALA A 11 25.11 19.41 25.12
C ALA A 11 24.70 18.01 25.59
N LEU A 12 23.63 17.48 25.01
CA LEU A 12 23.22 16.09 25.21
C LEU A 12 24.44 15.18 24.95
N PRO A 13 24.71 14.18 25.80
CA PRO A 13 25.84 13.29 25.63
C PRO A 13 25.76 12.66 24.23
N ARG A 14 26.83 12.82 23.44
CA ARG A 14 26.93 12.16 22.14
C ARG A 14 27.03 10.66 22.41
N ASP A 15 25.99 9.94 22.02
CA ASP A 15 25.95 8.47 21.95
C ASP A 15 27.04 7.99 20.97
N ASN A 16 28.29 7.92 21.44
CA ASN A 16 29.43 7.49 20.65
C ASN A 16 30.15 6.31 21.30
N ASP A 17 29.41 5.45 22.01
CA ASP A 17 29.96 4.23 22.58
C ASP A 17 29.20 3.00 22.04
N ARG A 18 29.59 2.58 20.82
CA ARG A 18 29.30 1.28 20.16
C ARG A 18 27.96 1.06 19.45
N THR A 19 27.23 2.08 19.00
CA THR A 19 26.07 1.86 18.12
C THR A 19 26.51 1.81 16.64
N SER A 20 26.53 0.61 16.06
CA SER A 20 26.65 0.47 14.59
C SER A 20 25.51 1.24 13.92
N PRO A 21 25.73 1.91 12.77
CA PRO A 21 24.65 2.63 12.10
C PRO A 21 23.49 1.69 11.78
N PRO A 22 22.22 2.17 11.85
CA PRO A 22 21.07 1.35 11.50
C PRO A 22 21.20 0.83 10.06
N ARG A 23 20.87 -0.45 9.87
CA ARG A 23 20.91 -1.13 8.57
C ARG A 23 19.63 -1.93 8.35
N LEU A 24 19.23 -2.08 7.09
CA LEU A 24 18.16 -3.01 6.72
C LEU A 24 18.71 -4.44 6.83
N ALA A 25 18.15 -5.24 7.74
CA ALA A 25 18.54 -6.64 7.92
C ALA A 25 17.88 -7.55 6.87
N ALA A 26 16.64 -7.27 6.50
CA ALA A 26 15.89 -7.94 5.44
C ALA A 26 14.81 -7.01 4.87
N LEU A 27 14.33 -7.31 3.66
CA LEU A 27 13.21 -6.64 3.01
C LEU A 27 12.41 -7.67 2.21
N THR A 28 11.12 -7.78 2.48
CA THR A 28 10.21 -8.72 1.82
C THR A 28 8.90 -8.02 1.46
N THR A 29 8.09 -8.69 0.64
CA THR A 29 6.76 -8.22 0.22
C THR A 29 5.82 -9.42 0.16
N ALA A 30 4.53 -9.19 0.40
CA ALA A 30 3.47 -10.16 0.20
C ALA A 30 2.40 -9.56 -0.70
N TRP A 31 1.75 -10.38 -1.52
CA TRP A 31 0.77 -9.94 -2.51
C TRP A 31 -0.48 -10.80 -2.43
N PRO A 32 -1.69 -10.21 -2.53
CA PRO A 32 -2.89 -11.01 -2.61
C PRO A 32 -2.97 -11.80 -3.93
N PRO A 33 -3.74 -12.91 -3.97
CA PRO A 33 -3.56 -13.95 -4.98
C PRO A 33 -4.15 -13.60 -6.35
N HIS A 34 -5.11 -12.68 -6.44
CA HIS A 34 -5.77 -12.40 -7.71
C HIS A 34 -4.98 -11.37 -8.51
N ILE A 35 -4.46 -11.80 -9.67
CA ILE A 35 -3.78 -10.93 -10.62
C ILE A 35 -4.84 -10.32 -11.54
N LEU A 36 -4.91 -8.99 -11.56
CA LEU A 36 -5.76 -8.21 -12.46
C LEU A 36 -4.87 -7.58 -13.54
N ARG A 37 -4.97 -8.08 -14.78
CA ARG A 37 -4.26 -7.49 -15.93
C ARG A 37 -4.91 -6.18 -16.31
N GLN A 38 -4.10 -5.21 -16.72
CA GLN A 38 -4.60 -3.89 -17.05
C GLN A 38 -5.63 -3.89 -18.19
N GLU A 39 -5.44 -4.76 -19.18
CA GLU A 39 -6.39 -4.93 -20.29
C GLU A 39 -7.76 -5.43 -19.80
N ASP A 40 -7.78 -6.38 -18.86
CA ASP A 40 -9.01 -6.90 -18.28
C ASP A 40 -9.70 -5.84 -17.43
N VAL A 41 -8.94 -5.11 -16.61
CA VAL A 41 -9.46 -4.00 -15.80
C VAL A 41 -10.08 -2.92 -16.70
N ALA A 42 -9.41 -2.58 -17.80
CA ALA A 42 -9.90 -1.58 -18.73
C ALA A 42 -11.15 -2.06 -19.50
N ALA A 43 -11.20 -3.33 -19.89
CA ALA A 43 -12.38 -3.91 -20.56
C ALA A 43 -13.62 -3.92 -19.64
N ASN A 44 -13.43 -4.29 -18.37
CA ASN A 44 -14.50 -4.32 -17.37
C ASN A 44 -14.90 -2.92 -16.87
N GLY A 45 -14.06 -1.90 -17.07
CA GLY A 45 -14.34 -0.52 -16.66
C GLY A 45 -15.59 0.06 -17.31
N ALA A 46 -15.93 -0.36 -18.55
CA ALA A 46 -17.16 0.06 -19.22
C ALA A 46 -18.42 -0.33 -18.45
N GLU A 47 -18.45 -1.55 -17.91
CA GLU A 47 -19.56 -2.07 -17.10
C GLU A 47 -19.60 -1.37 -15.74
N MET A 48 -18.46 -1.26 -15.06
CA MET A 48 -18.38 -0.67 -13.72
C MET A 48 -18.78 0.82 -13.69
N PHE A 49 -18.52 1.56 -14.78
CA PHE A 49 -18.85 2.99 -14.88
C PHE A 49 -20.04 3.30 -15.80
N ALA A 50 -20.84 2.30 -16.16
CA ALA A 50 -21.96 2.47 -17.10
C ALA A 50 -22.96 3.56 -16.68
N THR A 51 -23.12 3.80 -15.38
CA THR A 51 -24.05 4.78 -14.80
C THR A 51 -23.39 6.15 -14.50
N THR A 52 -22.09 6.29 -14.71
CA THR A 52 -21.34 7.52 -14.41
C THR A 52 -21.48 8.54 -15.55
N HIS A 53 -21.66 9.83 -15.22
CA HIS A 53 -21.78 10.89 -16.22
C HIS A 53 -20.50 11.00 -17.08
N GLY A 54 -20.64 10.75 -18.38
CA GLY A 54 -19.53 10.68 -19.33
C GLY A 54 -18.85 9.31 -19.43
N GLY A 55 -19.34 8.31 -18.70
CA GLY A 55 -18.98 6.90 -18.80
C GLY A 55 -17.49 6.57 -18.61
N PHE A 56 -17.14 5.33 -18.94
CA PHE A 56 -15.75 4.87 -18.92
C PHE A 56 -14.86 5.54 -19.97
N GLU A 57 -15.43 6.02 -21.09
CA GLU A 57 -14.66 6.63 -22.18
C GLU A 57 -13.75 7.78 -21.73
N ARG A 58 -14.22 8.59 -20.76
CA ARG A 58 -13.41 9.66 -20.18
C ARG A 58 -12.25 9.15 -19.33
N LEU A 59 -12.40 7.98 -18.72
CA LEU A 59 -11.40 7.36 -17.87
C LEU A 59 -10.46 6.45 -18.66
N ALA A 60 -10.87 5.93 -19.81
CA ALA A 60 -10.11 4.97 -20.60
C ALA A 60 -8.66 5.44 -20.92
N PRO A 61 -8.38 6.73 -21.22
CA PRO A 61 -7.01 7.20 -21.38
C PRO A 61 -6.16 7.09 -20.11
N ILE A 62 -6.74 7.30 -18.92
CA ILE A 62 -6.03 7.15 -17.64
C ILE A 62 -5.60 5.70 -17.45
N TYR A 63 -6.50 4.76 -17.74
CA TYR A 63 -6.17 3.34 -17.68
C TYR A 63 -5.05 3.01 -18.69
N ARG A 64 -5.18 3.39 -19.96
CA ARG A 64 -4.15 3.07 -20.96
C ARG A 64 -2.76 3.66 -20.66
N ASN A 65 -2.73 4.86 -20.07
CA ASN A 65 -1.48 5.60 -19.85
C ASN A 65 -0.91 5.45 -18.43
N ALA A 66 -1.48 4.55 -17.60
CA ALA A 66 -1.04 4.37 -16.22
C ALA A 66 0.33 3.68 -16.07
N LEU A 67 0.87 3.10 -17.15
CA LEU A 67 2.09 2.27 -17.14
C LEU A 67 2.01 1.13 -16.10
N ILE A 68 0.84 0.51 -16.01
CA ILE A 68 0.58 -0.64 -15.14
C ILE A 68 0.24 -1.82 -16.03
N ASP A 69 0.99 -2.92 -15.90
CA ASP A 69 0.68 -4.18 -16.58
C ASP A 69 -0.30 -5.03 -15.76
N THR A 70 -0.04 -5.15 -14.46
CA THR A 70 -0.82 -5.98 -13.53
C THR A 70 -0.96 -5.33 -12.16
N ARG A 71 -2.06 -5.65 -11.48
CA ARG A 71 -2.26 -5.36 -10.05
C ARG A 71 -2.63 -6.63 -9.31
N HIS A 72 -2.36 -6.65 -8.02
CA HIS A 72 -2.82 -7.71 -7.12
C HIS A 72 -4.07 -7.26 -6.38
N SER A 73 -5.04 -8.15 -6.24
CA SER A 73 -6.32 -7.93 -5.57
C SER A 73 -6.63 -9.07 -4.60
N CYS A 74 -7.30 -8.73 -3.50
CA CYS A 74 -7.79 -9.69 -2.52
C CYS A 74 -9.03 -10.46 -2.99
N VAL A 75 -9.73 -9.92 -4.00
CA VAL A 75 -10.92 -10.53 -4.61
C VAL A 75 -10.75 -10.62 -6.13
N PRO A 76 -11.43 -11.56 -6.80
CA PRO A 76 -11.43 -11.63 -8.26
C PRO A 76 -12.14 -10.43 -8.91
N MET A 77 -11.93 -10.24 -10.22
CA MET A 77 -12.46 -9.08 -10.97
C MET A 77 -13.99 -8.99 -10.93
N ASP A 78 -14.67 -10.12 -11.08
CA ASP A 78 -16.13 -10.24 -11.10
C ASP A 78 -16.79 -9.77 -9.80
N TRP A 79 -16.09 -9.84 -8.66
CA TRP A 79 -16.54 -9.24 -7.41
C TRP A 79 -16.81 -7.74 -7.57
N TYR A 80 -15.97 -6.99 -8.29
CA TYR A 80 -16.20 -5.55 -8.50
C TYR A 80 -17.40 -5.22 -9.41
N LEU A 81 -17.91 -6.20 -10.17
CA LEU A 81 -19.06 -6.03 -11.04
C LEU A 81 -20.40 -6.14 -10.30
N GLN A 82 -20.36 -6.50 -9.02
CA GLN A 82 -21.55 -6.60 -8.17
C GLN A 82 -21.63 -5.46 -7.15
N PRO A 83 -22.84 -5.04 -6.73
CA PRO A 83 -22.99 -4.11 -5.63
C PRO A 83 -22.50 -4.74 -4.32
N HIS A 84 -21.65 -4.02 -3.60
CA HIS A 84 -21.14 -4.44 -2.30
C HIS A 84 -21.29 -3.35 -1.25
N SER A 85 -21.64 -3.75 -0.05
CA SER A 85 -21.74 -2.86 1.09
C SER A 85 -20.36 -2.43 1.60
N PHE A 86 -20.33 -1.35 2.37
CA PHE A 86 -19.11 -0.94 3.05
C PHE A 86 -18.64 -1.98 4.09
N ALA A 87 -19.59 -2.66 4.77
CA ALA A 87 -19.27 -3.68 5.75
C ALA A 87 -18.54 -4.87 5.10
N GLU A 88 -19.06 -5.40 3.99
CA GLU A 88 -18.39 -6.49 3.24
C GLU A 88 -16.97 -6.11 2.79
N ARG A 89 -16.78 -4.89 2.30
CA ARG A 89 -15.45 -4.37 1.93
C ARG A 89 -14.51 -4.31 3.12
N ASN A 90 -15.02 -3.87 4.27
CA ASN A 90 -14.24 -3.75 5.50
C ASN A 90 -13.85 -5.13 6.05
N ASP A 91 -14.75 -6.11 5.99
CA ASP A 91 -14.47 -7.47 6.44
C ASP A 91 -13.35 -8.11 5.60
N LEU A 92 -13.39 -7.94 4.28
CA LEU A 92 -12.30 -8.35 3.38
C LEU A 92 -10.99 -7.64 3.70
N PHE A 93 -11.03 -6.34 4.02
CA PHE A 93 -9.82 -5.62 4.42
C PHE A 93 -9.21 -6.22 5.70
N LEU A 94 -10.01 -6.45 6.73
CA LEU A 94 -9.55 -7.02 7.99
C LEU A 94 -8.98 -8.43 7.81
N GLU A 95 -9.63 -9.26 7.00
CA GLU A 95 -9.17 -10.61 6.69
C GLU A 95 -7.81 -10.61 5.97
N HIS A 96 -7.72 -9.90 4.84
CA HIS A 96 -6.56 -10.00 3.96
C HIS A 96 -5.38 -9.15 4.42
N ALA A 97 -5.61 -7.95 4.97
CA ALA A 97 -4.51 -7.09 5.39
C ALA A 97 -3.69 -7.72 6.52
N VAL A 98 -4.36 -8.35 7.50
CA VAL A 98 -3.67 -9.03 8.61
C VAL A 98 -2.85 -10.21 8.10
N ALA A 99 -3.40 -11.02 7.20
CA ALA A 99 -2.69 -12.15 6.61
C ALA A 99 -1.44 -11.71 5.82
N LEU A 100 -1.56 -10.71 4.95
CA LEU A 100 -0.44 -10.21 4.14
C LEU A 100 0.65 -9.54 5.00
N MET A 101 0.26 -8.82 6.06
CA MET A 101 1.22 -8.28 7.01
C MET A 101 1.96 -9.38 7.76
N ALA A 102 1.26 -10.43 8.20
CA ALA A 102 1.88 -11.57 8.86
C ALA A 102 2.85 -12.30 7.93
N GLU A 103 2.47 -12.56 6.68
CA GLU A 103 3.31 -13.22 5.68
C GLU A 103 4.60 -12.45 5.40
N SER A 104 4.48 -11.15 5.07
CA SER A 104 5.66 -10.31 4.79
C SER A 104 6.55 -10.16 6.02
N THR A 105 5.98 -9.95 7.21
CA THR A 105 6.74 -9.80 8.46
C THR A 105 7.47 -11.09 8.83
N THR A 106 6.80 -12.24 8.83
CA THR A 106 7.43 -13.53 9.10
C THR A 106 8.56 -13.79 8.11
N SER A 107 8.33 -13.56 6.81
CA SER A 107 9.37 -13.72 5.78
C SER A 107 10.57 -12.80 6.02
N ALA A 108 10.34 -11.56 6.46
CA ALA A 108 11.43 -10.63 6.78
C ALA A 108 12.23 -11.07 8.01
N LEU A 109 11.54 -11.55 9.05
CA LEU A 109 12.20 -12.06 10.26
C LEU A 109 13.03 -13.31 9.94
N GLU A 110 12.49 -14.26 9.19
CA GLU A 110 13.21 -15.47 8.77
C GLU A 110 14.46 -15.14 7.94
N GLN A 111 14.41 -14.13 7.06
CA GLN A 111 15.55 -13.69 6.27
C GLN A 111 16.59 -12.89 7.08
N ALA A 112 16.16 -12.20 8.15
CA ALA A 112 17.05 -11.44 9.01
C ALA A 112 17.88 -12.32 9.97
N GLY A 113 17.40 -13.55 10.26
CA GLY A 113 18.01 -14.51 11.19
C GLY A 113 17.57 -14.30 12.64
#